data_AF-A0A8X6RCQ3-F1
#
_entry.id   AF-A0A8X6RCQ3-F1
#
_cell.length_a   1.000
_cell.length_b   1.000
_cell.length_c   1.000
_cell.angle_alpha   90.00
_cell.angle_beta   90.00
_cell.angle_gamma   90.00
#
_symmetry.space_group_name_H-M   'P 1'
#
loop_
_entity.id
_entity.type
_entity.pdbx_description
1 polymer ?
#
loop_
_entity_poly.entity_id
_entity_poly.type
_entity_poly.pdbx_seq_one_letter_code
_entity_poly.pdbx_strand_id
1 'polypeptide(L)'
;MKTAIFATLFHSISTYQKPQDFKCPTGKDSWCFFQAALARGEVPGSHVKHVKTPLKETHLAKSMPIYQRLASNELLQRSIRCVTQNANESLHSII
;
A
#
# COMPACT_ATOMS: atom_id res chain seq x y z
N MET A 1 1.11 -2.69 10.84
CA MET A 1 1.37 -3.45 9.59
C MET A 1 0.12 -3.65 8.73
N LYS A 2 -0.99 -4.24 9.23
CA LYS A 2 -2.19 -4.50 8.41
C LYS A 2 -2.73 -3.28 7.64
N THR A 3 -2.96 -2.17 8.35
CA THR A 3 -3.45 -0.93 7.71
C THR A 3 -2.50 -0.43 6.64
N ALA A 4 -1.19 -0.47 6.90
CA ALA A 4 -0.17 -0.06 5.94
C ALA A 4 -0.13 -0.96 4.70
N ILE A 5 -0.34 -2.27 4.86
CA ILE A 5 -0.46 -3.21 3.73
C ILE A 5 -1.66 -2.83 2.85
N PHE A 6 -2.83 -2.61 3.44
CA PHE A 6 -3.98 -2.15 2.65
C PHE A 6 -3.76 -0.75 2.08
N ALA A 7 -3.04 0.13 2.76
CA ALA A 7 -2.74 1.46 2.27
C ALA A 7 -2.06 1.43 0.90
N THR A 8 -1.14 0.49 0.63
CA THR A 8 -0.49 0.41 -0.68
C THR A 8 -1.46 -0.03 -1.78
N LEU A 9 -2.41 -0.93 -1.50
CA LEU A 9 -3.45 -1.33 -2.45
C LEU A 9 -4.40 -0.17 -2.77
N PHE A 10 -4.93 0.48 -1.73
CA PHE A 10 -5.88 1.57 -1.89
C PHE A 10 -5.23 2.80 -2.52
N HIS A 11 -3.97 3.11 -2.17
CA HIS A 11 -3.18 4.14 -2.83
C HIS A 11 -3.00 3.84 -4.33
N SER A 12 -2.74 2.58 -4.69
CA SER A 12 -2.56 2.17 -6.09
C SER A 12 -3.82 2.34 -6.94
N ILE A 13 -5.02 2.25 -6.37
CA ILE A 13 -6.29 2.50 -7.08
C ILE A 13 -6.80 3.95 -6.91
N SER A 14 -6.06 4.80 -6.18
CA SER A 14 -6.46 6.16 -5.89
C SER A 14 -6.38 7.03 -7.15
N THR A 15 -7.44 7.78 -7.39
CA THR A 15 -7.52 8.74 -8.51
C THR A 15 -7.98 10.09 -8.00
N TYR A 16 -7.84 11.12 -8.83
CA TYR A 16 -8.32 12.46 -8.48
C TYR A 16 -9.84 12.48 -8.27
N GLN A 17 -10.61 11.78 -9.12
CA GLN A 17 -12.07 11.72 -9.03
C GLN A 17 -12.55 10.84 -7.86
N LYS A 18 -11.76 9.81 -7.51
CA LYS A 18 -12.06 8.89 -6.42
C LYS A 18 -10.79 8.70 -5.57
N PRO A 19 -10.49 9.65 -4.65
CA PRO A 19 -9.35 9.52 -3.76
C PRO A 19 -9.55 8.35 -2.79
N GLN A 20 -8.60 7.44 -2.77
CA GLN A 20 -8.60 6.24 -1.91
C GLN A 20 -7.45 6.27 -0.89
N ASP A 21 -6.91 7.45 -0.58
CA ASP A 21 -5.74 7.64 0.28
C ASP A 21 -6.04 7.57 1.79
N PHE A 22 -7.26 7.21 2.19
CA PHE A 22 -7.74 7.21 3.58
C PHE A 22 -7.03 6.23 4.52
N LYS A 23 -6.35 5.19 3.98
CA LYS A 23 -5.53 4.26 4.75
C LYS A 23 -4.05 4.65 4.81
N CYS A 24 -3.64 5.61 3.99
CA CYS A 24 -2.26 6.09 3.98
C CYS A 24 -1.92 6.76 5.31
N PRO A 25 -0.65 6.73 5.74
CA PRO A 25 -0.23 7.45 6.94
C PRO A 25 -0.53 8.95 6.77
N THR A 26 -0.95 9.59 7.86
CA THR A 26 -1.16 11.04 7.92
C THR A 26 0.13 11.74 8.34
N GLY A 27 0.17 13.06 8.17
CA GLY A 27 1.30 13.90 8.60
C GLY A 27 2.20 14.34 7.44
N LYS A 28 3.03 15.34 7.72
CA LYS A 28 3.88 16.01 6.72
C LYS A 28 4.93 15.09 6.11
N ASP A 29 5.35 14.08 6.88
CA ASP A 29 6.35 13.07 6.50
C ASP A 29 5.71 11.81 5.90
N SER A 30 4.41 11.85 5.58
CA SER A 30 3.75 10.74 4.90
C SER A 30 4.37 10.50 3.53
N TRP A 31 4.62 9.23 3.21
CA TRP A 31 5.01 8.82 1.87
C TRP A 31 3.87 9.04 0.85
N CYS A 32 2.62 9.15 1.32
CA CYS A 32 1.49 9.47 0.48
C CYS A 32 1.44 10.98 0.23
N PHE A 33 1.70 11.39 -1.02
CA PHE A 33 1.71 12.80 -1.42
C PHE A 33 0.41 13.53 -1.04
N PHE A 34 -0.73 12.83 -1.12
CA PHE A 34 -2.04 13.39 -0.82
C PHE A 34 -2.17 13.74 0.66
N GLN A 35 -1.87 12.79 1.55
CA GLN A 35 -1.91 13.01 3.00
C GLN A 35 -0.87 14.03 3.46
N ALA A 36 0.32 14.02 2.84
CA ALA A 36 1.38 14.96 3.15
C ALA A 36 0.98 16.41 2.79
N ALA A 37 0.34 16.62 1.63
CA ALA A 37 -0.16 17.94 1.22
C ALA A 37 -1.26 18.43 2.16
N LEU A 38 -2.23 17.57 2.50
CA LEU A 38 -3.28 17.93 3.48
C LEU A 38 -2.70 18.33 4.84
N ALA A 39 -1.70 17.60 5.33
CA ALA A 39 -1.03 17.91 6.59
C ALA A 39 -0.20 19.21 6.56
N ARG A 40 0.15 19.71 5.37
CA ARG A 40 0.80 21.02 5.17
C ARG A 40 -0.21 22.15 4.91
N GLY A 41 -1.50 21.85 4.77
CA GLY A 41 -2.51 22.82 4.36
C GLY A 41 -2.43 23.19 2.87
N GLU A 42 -1.80 22.33 2.06
CA GLU A 42 -1.65 22.49 0.62
C GLU A 42 -2.74 21.74 -0.14
N VAL A 43 -3.03 22.17 -1.37
CA VAL A 43 -3.86 21.39 -2.29
C VAL A 43 -3.06 20.18 -2.77
N PRO A 44 -3.59 18.94 -2.64
CA PRO A 44 -2.91 17.75 -3.13
C PRO A 44 -2.57 17.82 -4.63
N GLY A 45 -1.39 17.33 -4.97
CA GLY A 45 -0.92 17.26 -6.36
C GLY A 45 -1.73 16.31 -7.25
N SER A 46 -1.35 16.20 -8.52
CA SER A 46 -2.03 15.32 -9.47
C SER A 46 -1.72 13.84 -9.21
N HIS A 47 -2.76 13.01 -8.98
CA HIS A 47 -2.61 11.54 -8.91
C HIS A 47 -1.94 10.95 -10.16
N VAL A 48 -2.17 11.51 -11.35
CA VAL A 48 -1.52 11.03 -12.58
C VAL A 48 0.00 11.20 -12.51
N LYS A 49 0.48 12.31 -11.94
CA LYS A 49 1.92 12.57 -11.80
C LYS A 49 2.55 11.76 -10.65
N HIS A 50 1.84 11.61 -9.54
CA HIS A 50 2.39 11.02 -8.31
C HIS A 50 2.18 9.51 -8.20
N VAL A 51 1.04 8.98 -8.65
CA VAL A 51 0.75 7.53 -8.68
C VAL A 51 1.26 6.88 -9.97
N LYS A 52 1.42 7.66 -11.06
CA LYS A 52 1.88 7.26 -12.40
C LYS A 52 0.98 6.24 -13.09
N THR A 53 0.99 4.99 -12.63
CA THR A 53 0.26 3.88 -13.24
C THR A 53 -0.73 3.32 -12.23
N PRO A 54 -1.88 4.00 -12.01
CA PRO A 54 -2.87 3.51 -11.07
C PRO A 54 -3.46 2.17 -11.54
N LEU A 55 -3.66 1.26 -10.59
CA LEU A 55 -4.33 -0.01 -10.80
C LEU A 55 -5.82 0.26 -11.07
N LYS A 56 -6.38 -0.37 -12.10
CA LYS A 56 -7.82 -0.29 -12.33
C LYS A 56 -8.57 -0.96 -11.19
N GLU A 57 -9.64 -0.33 -10.72
CA GLU A 57 -10.47 -0.86 -9.63
C GLU A 57 -11.05 -2.26 -9.95
N THR A 58 -11.24 -2.59 -11.23
CA THR A 58 -11.65 -3.93 -11.68
C THR A 58 -10.67 -5.05 -11.29
N HIS A 59 -9.39 -4.71 -11.06
CA HIS A 59 -8.39 -5.67 -10.58
C HIS A 59 -8.36 -5.80 -9.06
N LEU A 60 -9.04 -4.91 -8.33
CA LEU A 60 -9.07 -4.93 -6.87
C LEU A 60 -9.56 -6.27 -6.32
N ALA A 61 -10.63 -6.81 -6.90
CA ALA A 61 -11.19 -8.10 -6.49
C ALA A 61 -10.19 -9.25 -6.63
N LYS A 62 -9.29 -9.19 -7.62
CA LYS A 62 -8.23 -10.21 -7.83
C LYS A 62 -7.06 -10.01 -6.88
N SER A 63 -6.71 -8.77 -6.56
CA SER A 63 -5.60 -8.46 -5.64
C SER A 63 -5.99 -8.60 -4.16
N MET A 64 -7.26 -8.40 -3.81
CA MET A 64 -7.72 -8.36 -2.42
C MET A 64 -7.36 -9.63 -1.61
N PRO A 65 -7.53 -10.86 -2.11
CA PRO A 65 -7.16 -12.07 -1.36
C PRO A 65 -5.67 -12.13 -1.02
N ILE A 66 -4.81 -11.65 -1.93
CA ILE A 66 -3.36 -11.59 -1.71
C ILE A 66 -3.07 -10.62 -0.56
N TYR A 67 -3.68 -9.44 -0.58
CA TYR A 67 -3.50 -8.44 0.49
C TYR A 67 -4.06 -8.90 1.84
N GLN A 68 -5.19 -9.63 1.84
CA GLN A 68 -5.72 -10.25 3.06
C GLN A 68 -4.76 -11.29 3.65
N ARG A 69 -4.16 -12.14 2.80
CA ARG A 69 -3.13 -13.10 3.23
C ARG A 69 -1.89 -12.38 3.76
N LEU A 70 -1.44 -11.31 3.07
CA LEU A 70 -0.32 -10.48 3.52
C LEU A 70 -0.59 -9.83 4.89
N ALA A 71 -1.83 -9.43 5.14
CA ALA A 71 -2.28 -8.84 6.41
C ALA A 71 -2.68 -9.88 7.48
N SER A 72 -2.47 -11.18 7.24
CA SER A 72 -2.76 -12.22 8.23
C SER A 72 -1.83 -12.14 9.44
N ASN A 73 -2.35 -12.48 10.63
CA ASN A 73 -1.53 -12.49 11.85
C ASN A 73 -0.36 -13.47 11.71
N GLU A 74 -0.61 -14.63 11.11
CA GLU A 74 0.38 -15.69 10.96
C GLU A 74 1.58 -15.24 10.11
N LEU A 75 1.33 -14.59 8.97
CA LEU A 75 2.44 -14.06 8.15
C LEU A 75 3.13 -12.88 8.85
N LEU A 76 2.38 -11.97 9.47
CA LEU A 76 2.93 -10.80 10.12
C LEU A 76 3.78 -11.15 11.35
N GLN A 77 3.40 -12.17 12.13
CA GLN A 77 4.18 -12.65 13.27
C GLN A 77 5.59 -13.11 12.85
N ARG A 78 5.73 -13.71 11.67
CA ARG A 78 7.04 -14.07 11.11
C ARG A 78 7.93 -12.84 10.83
N SER A 79 7.31 -11.70 10.52
CA SER A 79 8.01 -10.45 10.21
C SER A 79 8.53 -9.71 11.46
N ILE A 80 7.99 -10.01 12.65
CA ILE A 80 8.39 -9.37 13.92
C ILE A 80 9.85 -9.64 14.27
N ARG A 81 10.36 -10.80 13.86
CA ARG A 81 11.73 -11.21 14.13
C ARG A 81 12.78 -10.38 13.37
N CYS A 82 12.36 -9.58 12.38
CA CYS A 82 13.24 -8.82 11.49
C CYS A 82 14.37 -9.65 10.86
N VAL A 83 14.18 -10.97 10.77
CA VAL A 83 15.08 -11.88 10.08
C VAL A 83 14.67 -11.97 8.62
N THR A 84 15.64 -12.17 7.73
CA THR A 84 15.35 -12.46 6.33
C THR A 84 14.42 -13.67 6.24
N GLN A 85 13.45 -13.63 5.33
CA GLN A 85 12.73 -14.84 4.94
C GLN A 85 13.80 -15.88 4.55
N ASN A 86 13.72 -17.07 5.13
CA ASN A 86 14.63 -18.17 4.82
C ASN A 86 14.83 -18.24 3.30
N ALA A 87 16.08 -18.22 2.84
CA ALA A 87 16.39 -18.25 1.42
C ALA A 87 15.71 -19.43 0.73
N ASN A 88 15.52 -20.54 1.44
CA ASN A 88 14.90 -21.78 0.96
C ASN A 88 13.35 -21.69 0.84
N GLU A 89 12.74 -20.66 1.42
CA GLU A 89 11.29 -20.37 1.32
C GLU A 89 11.00 -19.14 0.45
N SER A 90 12.04 -18.51 -0.11
CA SER A 90 11.88 -17.40 -1.03
C SER A 90 11.25 -17.93 -2.32
N LEU A 91 10.29 -17.20 -2.90
CA LEU A 91 9.75 -17.56 -4.21
C LEU A 91 10.89 -17.70 -5.26
N HIS A 92 11.96 -16.91 -5.12
CA HIS A 92 13.15 -16.99 -5.99
C HIS A 92 14.00 -18.25 -5.80
N SER A 93 13.79 -19.05 -4.74
CA SER A 93 14.47 -20.35 -4.59
C SER A 93 13.68 -21.52 -5.15
N ILE A 94 12.43 -21.28 -5.58
CA ILE A 94 11.51 -22.30 -6.11
C ILE A 94 11.19 -22.04 -7.60
N ILE A 95 11.76 -20.98 -8.19
CA ILE A 95 11.71 -20.65 -9.62
C ILE A 95 13.13 -20.78 -10.17
#